data_AF-A0A0E9N1B3-F1
#
_entry.id   AF-A0A0E9N1B3-F1
#
_cell.length_a   1.000
_cell.length_b   1.000
_cell.length_c   1.000
_cell.angle_alpha   90.00
_cell.angle_beta   90.00
_cell.angle_gamma   90.00
#
_symmetry.space_group_name_H-M   'P 1'
#
loop_
_entity.id
_entity.type
_entity.pdbx_description
1 polymer ?
#
loop_
_entity_poly.entity_id
_entity_poly.type
_entity_poly.pdbx_seq_one_letter_code
_entity_poly.pdbx_strand_id
1 'polypeptide(L)'
;MNKTYLVSLLLLILVVPVTGTFLELSRREIPFTVELFGKWFIFSAAGLRLFIAGLRQSLQPSFTAHKIFHFTGTDSYAVIRELGFANICLGLMGIISISRPDWRMPAAFASGLYYGLAGLLHIIKKPTGINEAVAMWTDLIIFALLAACFLSMTLPGSSYICMPTTFPYETDAFPISAHLSFFLWLQRHPGSRSSCI
;
A
#
# COMPACT_ATOMS: atom_id res chain seq x y z
N MET A 1 21.33 15.91 6.01
CA MET A 1 20.50 14.94 5.27
C MET A 1 21.14 13.56 5.35
N ASN A 2 20.41 12.52 5.75
CA ASN A 2 20.98 11.17 5.84
C ASN A 2 21.02 10.52 4.45
N LYS A 3 22.24 10.25 3.93
CA LYS A 3 22.44 9.71 2.57
C LYS A 3 21.72 8.36 2.37
N THR A 4 21.74 7.50 3.37
CA THR A 4 21.13 6.16 3.30
C THR A 4 19.60 6.22 3.19
N TYR A 5 18.98 7.23 3.82
CA TYR A 5 17.52 7.45 3.74
C TYR A 5 17.11 7.84 2.32
N LEU A 6 17.82 8.80 1.71
CA LEU A 6 17.53 9.27 0.36
C LEU A 6 17.76 8.17 -0.69
N VAL A 7 18.83 7.37 -0.55
CA VAL A 7 19.09 6.24 -1.44
C VAL A 7 17.97 5.21 -1.38
N SER A 8 17.52 4.83 -0.17
CA SER A 8 16.41 3.88 0.00
C SER A 8 15.11 4.42 -0.60
N LEU A 9 14.86 5.71 -0.42
CA LEU A 9 13.68 6.40 -0.95
C LEU A 9 13.67 6.40 -2.48
N LEU A 10 14.77 6.82 -3.11
CA LEU A 10 14.90 6.87 -4.56
C LEU A 10 14.82 5.46 -5.17
N LEU A 11 15.45 4.48 -4.52
CA LEU A 11 15.41 3.09 -4.94
C LEU A 11 13.97 2.56 -5.00
N LEU A 12 13.20 2.77 -3.92
CA LEU A 12 11.86 2.17 -3.77
C LEU A 12 10.76 2.95 -4.51
N ILE A 13 10.86 4.27 -4.63
CA ILE A 13 9.82 5.06 -5.30
C ILE A 13 10.06 5.16 -6.80
N LEU A 14 11.31 5.14 -7.25
CA LEU A 14 11.65 5.42 -8.64
C LEU A 14 12.32 4.23 -9.33
N VAL A 15 13.45 3.74 -8.81
CA VAL A 15 14.27 2.76 -9.52
C VAL A 15 13.52 1.45 -9.72
N VAL A 16 12.97 0.86 -8.66
CA VAL A 16 12.23 -0.42 -8.74
C VAL A 16 11.01 -0.32 -9.66
N PRO A 17 10.10 0.67 -9.53
CA PRO A 17 8.93 0.72 -10.40
C PRO A 17 9.26 1.01 -11.87
N VAL A 18 10.23 1.88 -12.15
CA VAL A 18 10.66 2.18 -13.52
C VAL A 18 11.31 0.96 -14.16
N THR A 19 12.24 0.30 -13.46
CA THR A 19 12.91 -0.90 -13.98
C THR A 19 11.95 -2.07 -14.18
N GLY A 20 11.05 -2.31 -13.22
CA GLY A 20 10.02 -3.35 -13.34
C GLY A 20 9.10 -3.12 -14.54
N THR A 21 8.62 -1.88 -14.72
CA THR A 21 7.81 -1.49 -15.87
C THR A 21 8.56 -1.70 -17.18
N PHE A 22 9.81 -1.22 -17.25
CA PHE A 22 10.63 -1.33 -18.45
C PHE A 22 10.92 -2.78 -18.84
N LEU A 23 11.28 -3.63 -17.88
CA LEU A 23 11.53 -5.05 -18.12
C LEU A 23 10.31 -5.78 -18.67
N GLU A 24 9.11 -5.40 -18.24
CA GLU A 24 7.88 -6.02 -18.71
C GLU A 24 7.47 -5.51 -20.10
N LEU A 25 7.67 -4.22 -20.37
CA LEU A 25 7.53 -3.65 -21.72
C LEU A 25 8.45 -4.38 -22.71
N SER A 26 9.73 -4.55 -22.36
CA SER A 26 10.70 -5.20 -23.24
C SER A 26 10.47 -6.70 -23.44
N ARG A 27 9.87 -7.39 -22.44
CA ARG A 27 9.66 -8.85 -22.52
C ARG A 27 8.34 -9.27 -23.14
N ARG A 28 7.31 -8.42 -23.02
CA ARG A 28 5.94 -8.77 -23.41
C ARG A 28 5.39 -7.93 -24.57
N GLU A 29 6.14 -6.95 -25.06
CA GLU A 29 5.75 -6.06 -26.16
C GLU A 29 4.37 -5.40 -25.95
N ILE A 30 4.05 -5.08 -24.69
CA ILE A 30 2.78 -4.45 -24.30
C ILE A 30 2.96 -2.92 -24.37
N PRO A 31 1.95 -2.13 -24.77
CA PRO A 31 2.02 -0.67 -24.64
C PRO A 31 2.18 -0.23 -23.18
N PHE A 32 2.80 0.94 -22.99
CA PHE A 32 2.86 1.58 -21.68
C PHE A 32 1.45 2.01 -21.25
N THR A 33 1.01 1.50 -20.10
CA THR A 33 -0.26 1.87 -19.46
C THR A 33 -0.01 2.31 -18.03
N VAL A 34 -0.89 3.20 -17.53
CA VAL A 34 -0.88 3.64 -16.12
C VAL A 34 -1.00 2.43 -15.18
N GLU A 35 -1.72 1.41 -15.61
CA GLU A 35 -1.93 0.20 -14.82
C GLU A 35 -0.66 -0.67 -14.72
N LEU A 36 0.12 -0.77 -15.80
CA LEU A 36 1.40 -1.48 -15.79
C LEU A 36 2.39 -0.79 -14.85
N PHE A 37 2.50 0.54 -14.93
CA PHE A 37 3.30 1.32 -14.00
C PHE A 37 2.77 1.16 -12.56
N GLY A 38 1.46 1.29 -12.38
CA GLY A 38 0.77 1.15 -11.11
C GLY A 38 1.02 -0.19 -10.43
N LYS A 39 1.07 -1.30 -11.19
CA LYS A 39 1.42 -2.62 -10.66
C LYS A 39 2.76 -2.61 -9.93
N TRP A 40 3.80 -2.09 -10.58
CA TRP A 40 5.16 -2.05 -10.03
C TRP A 40 5.31 -0.98 -8.96
N PHE A 41 4.60 0.13 -9.11
CA PHE A 41 4.58 1.22 -8.13
C PHE A 41 3.91 0.82 -6.82
N ILE A 42 2.74 0.17 -6.87
CA ILE A 42 2.05 -0.37 -5.68
C ILE A 42 2.93 -1.40 -5.00
N PHE A 43 3.51 -2.34 -5.76
CA PHE A 43 4.42 -3.34 -5.21
C PHE A 43 5.61 -2.73 -4.45
N SER A 44 6.22 -1.68 -5.01
CA SER A 44 7.42 -1.10 -4.44
C SER A 44 7.14 -0.05 -3.35
N ALA A 45 6.39 1.00 -3.70
CA ALA A 45 6.14 2.14 -2.83
C ALA A 45 5.16 1.81 -1.70
N ALA A 46 4.08 1.08 -1.97
CA ALA A 46 3.18 0.61 -0.92
C ALA A 46 3.67 -0.70 -0.31
N GLY A 47 4.12 -1.66 -1.12
CA GLY A 47 4.50 -2.99 -0.63
C GLY A 47 5.84 -3.00 0.11
N LEU A 48 6.94 -2.98 -0.64
CA LEU A 48 8.28 -3.18 -0.10
C LEU A 48 8.69 -2.09 0.90
N ARG A 49 8.38 -0.82 0.61
CA ARG A 49 8.72 0.31 1.49
C ARG A 49 8.00 0.22 2.84
N LEU A 50 6.67 0.05 2.86
CA LEU A 50 5.93 -0.06 4.13
C LEU A 50 6.34 -1.32 4.88
N PHE A 51 6.56 -2.44 4.18
CA PHE A 51 7.00 -3.67 4.83
C PHE A 51 8.36 -3.51 5.54
N ILE A 52 9.37 -2.96 4.85
CA ILE A 52 10.70 -2.71 5.46
C ILE A 52 10.61 -1.70 6.61
N ALA A 53 9.84 -0.63 6.43
CA ALA A 53 9.63 0.36 7.48
C ALA A 53 8.97 -0.28 8.72
N GLY A 54 7.94 -1.10 8.51
CA GLY A 54 7.22 -1.79 9.55
C GLY A 54 8.09 -2.79 10.31
N LEU A 55 8.89 -3.61 9.61
CA LEU A 55 9.86 -4.50 10.24
C LEU A 55 10.84 -3.72 11.13
N ARG A 56 11.37 -2.60 10.65
CA ARG A 56 12.29 -1.77 11.45
C ARG A 56 11.62 -1.18 12.68
N GLN A 57 10.38 -0.71 12.56
CA GLN A 57 9.61 -0.12 13.66
C GLN A 57 9.23 -1.16 14.72
N SER A 58 8.82 -2.36 14.30
CA SER A 58 8.44 -3.43 15.23
C SER A 58 9.65 -4.07 15.91
N LEU A 59 10.77 -4.28 15.20
CA LEU A 59 11.97 -4.93 15.74
C LEU A 59 12.92 -3.96 16.48
N GLN A 60 12.99 -2.70 16.03
CA GLN A 60 13.90 -1.68 16.58
C GLN A 60 13.16 -0.37 16.91
N PRO A 61 12.18 -0.40 17.84
CA PRO A 61 11.40 0.77 18.20
C PRO A 61 12.25 1.87 18.87
N SER A 62 13.33 1.51 19.58
CA SER A 62 14.24 2.46 20.23
C SER A 62 15.00 3.33 19.24
N PHE A 63 15.45 2.74 18.12
CA PHE A 63 16.09 3.49 17.05
C PHE A 63 15.12 4.48 16.39
N THR A 64 13.87 4.07 16.21
CA THR A 64 12.81 4.91 15.64
C THR A 64 12.42 6.05 16.59
N ALA A 65 12.21 5.76 17.87
CA ALA A 65 11.88 6.75 18.87
C ALA A 65 12.95 7.85 18.96
N HIS A 66 14.23 7.45 19.00
CA HIS A 66 15.32 8.39 19.22
C HIS A 66 15.74 9.15 17.96
N LYS A 67 15.76 8.50 16.79
CA LYS A 67 16.22 9.13 15.54
C LYS A 67 15.12 9.76 14.68
N ILE A 68 13.87 9.31 14.81
CA ILE A 68 12.77 9.78 13.96
C ILE A 68 11.84 10.69 14.74
N PHE A 69 11.43 10.27 15.94
CA PHE A 69 10.45 11.04 16.73
C PHE A 69 11.08 11.91 17.83
N HIS A 70 12.41 11.86 18.00
CA HIS A 70 13.13 12.60 19.04
C HIS A 70 12.59 12.41 20.46
N PHE A 71 11.96 11.25 20.73
CA PHE A 71 11.47 10.92 22.06
C PHE A 71 12.62 10.42 22.93
N THR A 72 12.67 10.90 24.17
CA THR A 72 13.66 10.50 25.19
C THR A 72 13.13 9.40 26.11
N GLY A 73 11.80 9.19 26.16
CA GLY A 73 11.13 8.18 26.98
C GLY A 73 10.74 6.89 26.23
N THR A 74 10.70 5.78 26.95
CA THR A 74 10.33 4.45 26.42
C THR A 74 8.82 4.28 26.16
N ASP A 75 7.99 5.20 26.65
CA ASP A 75 6.53 5.13 26.59
C ASP A 75 5.98 5.12 25.15
N SER A 76 6.75 5.68 24.21
CA SER A 76 6.40 5.71 22.80
C SER A 76 6.64 4.40 22.05
N TYR A 77 7.35 3.43 22.65
CA TYR A 77 7.78 2.22 21.94
C TYR A 77 6.60 1.31 21.57
N ALA A 78 5.55 1.27 22.40
CA ALA A 78 4.34 0.52 22.12
C ALA A 78 3.65 1.06 20.85
N VAL A 79 3.43 2.38 20.79
CA VAL A 79 2.83 3.07 19.65
C VAL A 79 3.66 2.86 18.37
N ILE A 80 4.99 2.91 18.48
CA ILE A 80 5.88 2.67 17.33
C ILE A 80 5.74 1.23 16.81
N ARG A 81 5.59 0.24 17.70
CA ARG A 81 5.39 -1.16 17.28
C ARG A 81 4.05 -1.35 16.60
N GLU A 82 2.99 -0.74 17.12
CA GLU A 82 1.65 -0.79 16.51
C GLU A 82 1.64 -0.15 15.12
N LEU A 83 2.30 1.00 14.97
CA LEU A 83 2.54 1.62 13.67
C LEU A 83 3.35 0.70 12.75
N GLY A 84 4.34 0.00 13.31
CA GLY A 84 5.12 -1.00 12.59
C GLY A 84 4.27 -2.16 12.07
N PHE A 85 3.34 -2.67 12.87
CA PHE A 85 2.41 -3.71 12.46
C PHE A 85 1.45 -3.24 11.38
N ALA A 86 0.94 -2.00 11.47
CA ALA A 86 0.13 -1.41 10.41
C ALA A 86 0.90 -1.35 9.08
N ASN A 87 2.15 -0.91 9.13
CA ASN A 87 3.04 -0.85 7.95
C ASN A 87 3.37 -2.24 7.39
N ILE A 88 3.53 -3.27 8.23
CA ILE A 88 3.71 -4.66 7.79
C ILE A 88 2.46 -5.15 7.06
N CYS A 89 1.26 -4.91 7.60
CA CYS A 89 0.01 -5.32 6.98
C CYS A 89 -0.22 -4.66 5.62
N LEU A 90 -0.07 -3.33 5.54
CA LEU A 90 -0.19 -2.58 4.29
C LEU A 90 0.90 -2.98 3.28
N GLY A 91 2.13 -3.18 3.76
CA GLY A 91 3.25 -3.64 2.95
C GLY A 91 3.03 -5.03 2.36
N LEU A 92 2.49 -5.96 3.14
CA LEU A 92 2.18 -7.29 2.66
C LEU A 92 1.09 -7.27 1.58
N MET A 93 0.09 -6.41 1.74
CA MET A 93 -0.95 -6.18 0.73
C MET A 93 -0.37 -5.74 -0.61
N GLY A 94 0.55 -4.76 -0.60
CA GLY A 94 1.26 -4.31 -1.81
C GLY A 94 2.21 -5.36 -2.38
N ILE A 95 2.85 -6.18 -1.55
CA ILE A 95 3.70 -7.28 -2.03
C ILE A 95 2.85 -8.32 -2.78
N ILE A 96 1.71 -8.73 -2.22
CA ILE A 96 0.81 -9.71 -2.84
C ILE A 96 0.24 -9.21 -4.17
N SER A 97 0.06 -7.89 -4.32
CA SER A 97 -0.55 -7.30 -5.52
C SER A 97 0.26 -7.48 -6.82
N ILE A 98 1.55 -7.83 -6.73
CA ILE A 98 2.36 -8.14 -7.90
C ILE A 98 1.89 -9.43 -8.59
N SER A 99 1.49 -10.43 -7.80
CA SER A 99 1.05 -11.75 -8.27
C SER A 99 -0.46 -11.86 -8.37
N ARG A 100 -1.22 -11.09 -7.58
CA ARG A 100 -2.68 -11.11 -7.55
C ARG A 100 -3.26 -9.72 -7.91
N PRO A 101 -3.77 -9.53 -9.14
CA PRO A 101 -4.34 -8.24 -9.57
C PRO A 101 -5.45 -7.72 -8.66
N ASP A 102 -6.27 -8.60 -8.09
CA ASP A 102 -7.38 -8.27 -7.18
C ASP A 102 -6.93 -7.50 -5.93
N TRP A 103 -5.66 -7.64 -5.54
CA TRP A 103 -5.08 -6.97 -4.38
C TRP A 103 -4.55 -5.56 -4.71
N ARG A 104 -4.48 -5.16 -5.99
CA ARG A 104 -3.96 -3.84 -6.40
C ARG A 104 -4.86 -2.71 -5.94
N MET A 105 -6.17 -2.84 -6.15
CA MET A 105 -7.15 -1.83 -5.76
C MET A 105 -7.14 -1.56 -4.24
N PRO A 106 -7.29 -2.58 -3.35
CA PRO A 106 -7.24 -2.34 -1.91
C PRO A 106 -5.87 -1.85 -1.45
N ALA A 107 -4.76 -2.34 -2.03
CA ALA A 107 -3.41 -1.88 -1.71
C ALA A 107 -3.21 -0.40 -2.06
N ALA A 108 -3.65 0.03 -3.24
CA ALA A 108 -3.57 1.42 -3.69
C ALA A 108 -4.43 2.34 -2.81
N PHE A 109 -5.65 1.92 -2.50
CA PHE A 109 -6.58 2.70 -1.68
C PHE A 109 -6.07 2.88 -0.25
N ALA A 110 -5.83 1.77 0.47
CA ALA A 110 -5.48 1.82 1.89
C ALA A 110 -4.10 2.46 2.12
N SER A 111 -3.10 2.08 1.32
CA SER A 111 -1.76 2.65 1.45
C SER A 111 -1.73 4.10 0.96
N GLY A 112 -2.48 4.43 -0.09
CA GLY A 112 -2.66 5.81 -0.55
C GLY A 112 -3.19 6.69 0.56
N LEU A 113 -4.32 6.31 1.16
CA LEU A 113 -4.90 7.06 2.28
C LEU A 113 -3.92 7.19 3.45
N TYR A 114 -3.20 6.12 3.79
CA TYR A 114 -2.19 6.14 4.84
C TYR A 114 -1.07 7.18 4.55
N TYR A 115 -0.53 7.20 3.33
CA TYR A 115 0.47 8.20 2.91
C TYR A 115 -0.11 9.62 2.87
N GLY A 116 -1.35 9.78 2.42
CA GLY A 116 -2.03 11.08 2.38
C GLY A 116 -2.20 11.68 3.78
N LEU A 117 -2.65 10.87 4.74
CA LEU A 117 -2.78 11.28 6.14
C LEU A 117 -1.42 11.61 6.78
N ALA A 118 -0.39 10.81 6.50
CA ALA A 118 0.97 11.09 6.98
C ALA A 118 1.51 12.42 6.42
N GLY A 119 1.37 12.64 5.11
CA GLY A 119 1.77 13.89 4.46
C GLY A 119 1.02 15.11 5.01
N LEU A 120 -0.30 14.98 5.20
CA LEU A 120 -1.12 16.04 5.80
C LEU A 120 -0.71 16.36 7.24
N LEU A 121 -0.39 15.34 8.04
CA LEU A 121 0.09 15.53 9.40
C LEU A 121 1.40 16.33 9.44
N HIS A 122 2.31 16.10 8.49
CA HIS A 122 3.54 16.87 8.35
C HIS A 122 3.27 18.33 7.95
N ILE A 123 2.29 18.59 7.09
CA ILE A 123 1.87 19.97 6.75
C ILE A 123 1.36 20.68 8.00
N ILE A 124 0.48 20.03 8.78
CA ILE A 124 -0.14 20.61 9.99
C ILE A 124 0.93 20.93 11.04
N LYS A 125 1.86 20.00 11.29
CA LYS A 125 2.92 20.18 12.30
C LYS A 125 4.00 21.18 11.88
N LYS A 126 4.08 21.50 10.58
CA LYS A 126 5.16 22.23 9.90
C LYS A 126 6.52 21.50 10.03
N PRO A 127 7.18 21.15 8.92
CA PRO A 127 8.46 20.44 8.98
C PRO A 127 9.53 21.32 9.62
N THR A 128 10.23 20.78 10.61
CA THR A 128 11.27 21.48 11.37
C THR A 128 12.65 21.37 10.71
N GLY A 129 12.82 20.45 9.76
CA GLY A 129 14.08 20.25 9.03
C GLY A 129 13.93 19.63 7.64
N ILE A 130 15.04 19.61 6.90
CA ILE A 130 15.09 19.14 5.49
C ILE A 130 14.63 17.69 5.34
N ASN A 131 15.00 16.81 6.28
CA ASN A 131 14.58 15.40 6.21
C ASN A 131 13.06 15.24 6.36
N GLU A 132 12.44 16.02 7.24
CA GLU A 132 10.98 16.03 7.44
C GLU A 132 10.26 16.64 6.24
N ALA A 133 10.81 17.71 5.66
CA ALA A 133 10.28 18.29 4.43
C ALA A 133 10.34 17.29 3.26
N VAL A 134 11.45 16.55 3.11
CA VAL A 134 11.56 15.49 2.10
C VAL A 134 10.56 14.36 2.37
N ALA A 135 10.41 13.91 3.62
CA ALA A 135 9.42 12.89 3.98
C ALA A 135 8.00 13.34 3.59
N MET A 136 7.61 14.55 3.99
CA MET A 136 6.33 15.16 3.64
C MET A 136 6.07 15.17 2.14
N TRP A 137 7.00 15.71 1.34
CA TRP A 137 6.85 15.76 -0.11
C TRP A 137 6.72 14.37 -0.72
N THR A 138 7.52 13.41 -0.23
CA THR A 138 7.48 12.05 -0.76
C THR A 138 6.18 11.33 -0.43
N ASP A 139 5.62 11.54 0.75
CA ASP A 139 4.36 10.92 1.16
C ASP A 139 3.20 11.51 0.35
N LEU A 140 3.20 12.82 0.08
CA LEU A 140 2.21 13.47 -0.79
C LEU A 140 2.31 13.00 -2.26
N ILE A 141 3.53 12.84 -2.78
CA ILE A 141 3.74 12.33 -4.15
C ILE A 141 3.26 10.89 -4.26
N ILE A 142 3.60 10.03 -3.29
CA ILE A 142 3.12 8.64 -3.29
C ILE A 142 1.60 8.60 -3.19
N PHE A 143 1.01 9.41 -2.31
CA PHE A 143 -0.44 9.53 -2.21
C PHE A 143 -1.07 9.89 -3.55
N ALA A 144 -0.58 10.93 -4.23
CA ALA A 144 -1.12 11.36 -5.52
C ALA A 144 -1.00 10.27 -6.59
N LEU A 145 0.14 9.57 -6.65
CA LEU A 145 0.35 8.48 -7.61
C LEU A 145 -0.53 7.26 -7.31
N LEU A 146 -0.68 6.87 -6.04
CA LEU A 146 -1.57 5.78 -5.64
C LEU A 146 -3.04 6.15 -5.86
N ALA A 147 -3.44 7.39 -5.62
CA ALA A 147 -4.77 7.89 -5.94
C ALA A 147 -5.05 7.85 -7.44
N ALA A 148 -4.09 8.27 -8.28
CA ALA A 148 -4.20 8.15 -9.73
C ALA A 148 -4.31 6.68 -10.20
N CYS A 149 -3.54 5.78 -9.58
CA CYS A 149 -3.65 4.34 -9.84
C CYS A 149 -5.01 3.78 -9.42
N PHE A 150 -5.51 4.17 -8.26
CA PHE A 150 -6.83 3.76 -7.79
C PHE A 150 -7.94 4.27 -8.71
N LEU A 151 -7.91 5.55 -9.08
CA LEU A 151 -8.88 6.15 -9.99
C LEU A 151 -8.88 5.46 -11.36
N SER A 152 -7.71 5.17 -11.93
CA SER A 152 -7.61 4.47 -13.22
C SER A 152 -8.14 3.04 -13.18
N MET A 153 -8.15 2.39 -12.02
CA MET A 153 -8.75 1.08 -11.81
C MET A 153 -10.28 1.14 -11.62
N THR A 154 -10.81 2.27 -11.12
CA THR A 154 -12.24 2.43 -10.83
C THR A 154 -13.08 3.02 -11.97
N LEU A 155 -12.47 3.73 -12.92
CA LEU A 155 -13.22 4.37 -14.00
C LEU A 155 -13.78 3.34 -15.01
N PRO A 156 -15.02 3.53 -15.51
CA PRO A 156 -15.67 2.60 -16.44
C PRO A 156 -14.86 2.52 -17.75
N GLY A 157 -14.42 1.31 -18.10
CA GLY A 157 -13.48 1.03 -19.20
C GLY A 157 -12.23 0.25 -18.77
N SER A 158 -12.00 0.09 -17.47
CA SER A 158 -10.91 -0.70 -16.89
C SER A 158 -11.37 -2.13 -16.55
N SER A 159 -10.66 -3.16 -17.02
CA SER A 159 -11.04 -4.59 -16.96
C SER A 159 -11.11 -5.21 -15.55
N TYR A 160 -11.01 -4.40 -14.48
CA TYR A 160 -10.86 -4.86 -13.08
C TYR A 160 -12.15 -4.77 -12.25
N ILE A 161 -13.27 -4.36 -12.86
CA ILE A 161 -14.58 -4.37 -12.19
C ILE A 161 -15.14 -5.80 -12.25
N CYS A 162 -14.58 -6.69 -11.44
CA CYS A 162 -15.23 -7.92 -11.01
C CYS A 162 -15.52 -7.83 -9.50
N MET A 163 -16.09 -6.72 -9.04
CA MET A 163 -16.92 -6.83 -7.84
C MET A 163 -18.23 -7.47 -8.26
N PRO A 164 -18.68 -8.57 -7.63
CA PRO A 164 -20.03 -9.04 -7.82
C PRO A 164 -20.97 -7.91 -7.39
N THR A 165 -21.60 -7.26 -8.35
CA THR A 165 -22.59 -6.19 -8.14
C THR A 165 -23.89 -6.71 -7.53
N THR A 166 -23.93 -7.99 -7.17
CA THR A 166 -25.05 -8.65 -6.51
C THR A 166 -24.51 -9.51 -5.38
N PHE A 167 -24.32 -8.92 -4.20
CA PHE A 167 -24.71 -9.67 -3.01
C PHE A 167 -26.24 -9.72 -3.07
N PRO A 168 -26.87 -10.91 -3.20
CA PRO A 168 -28.31 -10.98 -3.01
C PRO A 168 -28.58 -10.48 -1.60
N TYR A 169 -29.16 -9.28 -1.52
CA TYR A 169 -29.67 -8.74 -0.28
C TYR A 169 -30.96 -9.51 -0.01
N GLU A 170 -30.84 -10.73 0.51
CA GLU A 170 -31.97 -11.40 1.16
C GLU A 170 -32.28 -10.57 2.41
N THR A 171 -33.29 -9.73 2.27
CA THR A 171 -33.91 -8.98 3.35
C THR A 171 -34.63 -9.94 4.28
N ASP A 172 -33.93 -10.72 5.09
CA ASP A 172 -34.54 -11.41 6.23
C ASP A 172 -33.52 -11.64 7.35
N ALA A 173 -33.76 -10.94 8.46
CA ALA A 173 -33.25 -11.16 9.82
C ALA A 173 -31.73 -11.35 10.02
N PHE A 174 -31.09 -10.33 10.62
CA PHE A 174 -29.87 -10.50 11.40
C PHE A 174 -30.07 -11.62 12.45
N PRO A 175 -29.12 -12.57 12.55
CA PRO A 175 -28.31 -12.57 13.77
C PRO A 175 -26.81 -12.76 13.50
N ILE A 176 -26.02 -11.88 14.11
CA ILE A 176 -24.72 -12.14 14.75
C ILE A 176 -23.95 -13.39 14.27
N SER A 177 -23.31 -13.35 13.10
CA SER A 177 -21.94 -13.86 12.88
C SER A 177 -21.48 -13.67 11.42
N ALA A 178 -21.04 -12.46 11.06
CA ALA A 178 -20.44 -12.21 9.73
C ALA A 178 -19.19 -13.08 9.46
N HIS A 179 -18.50 -13.54 10.52
CA HIS A 179 -17.33 -14.42 10.42
C HIS A 179 -17.65 -15.84 9.94
N LEU A 180 -18.83 -16.38 10.27
CA LEU A 180 -19.18 -17.77 9.90
C LEU A 180 -19.63 -17.85 8.43
N SER A 181 -20.32 -16.82 7.94
CA SER A 181 -20.80 -16.76 6.56
C SER A 181 -19.66 -16.65 5.54
N PHE A 182 -18.60 -15.91 5.87
CA PHE A 182 -17.40 -15.82 5.02
C PHE A 182 -16.61 -17.15 4.99
N PHE A 183 -16.50 -17.83 6.13
CA PHE A 183 -15.84 -19.15 6.23
C PHE A 183 -16.63 -20.24 5.49
N LEU A 184 -17.97 -20.24 5.58
CA LEU A 184 -18.83 -21.18 4.87
C LEU A 184 -18.85 -20.94 3.35
N TRP A 185 -18.72 -19.68 2.91
CA TRP A 185 -18.56 -19.35 1.49
C TRP A 185 -17.24 -19.88 0.93
N LEU A 186 -16.13 -19.73 1.68
CA LEU A 186 -14.81 -20.28 1.33
C LEU A 186 -14.80 -21.82 1.26
N GLN A 187 -15.57 -22.50 2.09
CA GLN A 187 -15.69 -23.97 2.06
C GLN A 187 -16.55 -24.49 0.91
N ARG A 188 -17.48 -23.68 0.38
CA ARG A 188 -18.46 -24.13 -0.64
C ARG A 188 -17.94 -24.04 -2.08
N HIS A 189 -16.85 -23.31 -2.33
CA HIS A 189 -16.30 -23.14 -3.69
C HIS A 189 -14.76 -23.26 -3.71
N PRO A 190 -14.19 -24.47 -3.58
CA PRO A 190 -12.73 -24.65 -3.62
C PRO A 190 -12.13 -24.58 -5.04
N GLY A 191 -12.88 -24.17 -6.07
CA GLY A 191 -12.41 -24.38 -7.45
C GLY A 191 -13.10 -23.64 -8.61
N SER A 192 -13.83 -22.54 -8.42
CA SER A 192 -14.31 -21.78 -9.59
C SER A 192 -13.22 -20.84 -10.11
N ARG A 193 -12.39 -21.35 -11.03
CA ARG A 193 -11.71 -20.52 -12.04
C ARG A 193 -12.80 -19.88 -12.89
N SER A 194 -13.18 -18.65 -12.57
CA SER A 194 -13.97 -17.84 -13.49
C SER A 194 -13.01 -17.26 -14.52
N SER A 195 -13.01 -17.88 -15.70
CA SER A 195 -12.33 -17.41 -16.90
C SER A 195 -12.81 -16.01 -17.26
N CYS A 196 -11.91 -15.02 -17.27
CA CYS A 196 -12.12 -13.75 -17.95
C CYS A 196 -11.48 -13.87 -19.34
N ILE A 197 -12.31 -13.68 -20.38
CA ILE A 197 -11.89 -13.31 -21.73
C ILE A 197 -11.52 -11.83 -21.71
#